data_AF-A0A102DFV9-F1
#
_entry.id   AF-A0A102DFV9-F1
#
_cell.length_a   1.000
_cell.length_b   1.000
_cell.length_c   1.000
_cell.angle_alpha   90.00
_cell.angle_beta   90.00
_cell.angle_gamma   90.00
#
_symmetry.space_group_name_H-M   'P 1'
#
loop_
_entity.id
_entity.type
_entity.pdbx_description
1 polymer ?
#
loop_
_entity_poly.entity_id
_entity_poly.type
_entity_poly.pdbx_seq_one_letter_code
_entity_poly.pdbx_strand_id
1 'polypeptide(L)'
;MATCSIAAYAKRHGVSKQAAGKWKTRGVLAFSGDMVDVEASDRRMRDAGLGLFKAGQPVDGASEPVDDQAIPVDAFDETAVDTANLGGIDEFLAGLNAGHYRSQVDAQRIKENVLAARHLMNLRKEAGELIEVDRAAAQFFKLAREARDAWMTWPARVGPLLAADLGADTAAVVEALNRYVQEQLERIGEKEPDFDEE
;
A
#
# COMPACT_ATOMS: atom_id res chain seq x y z
N MET A 1 -39.55 -23.17 20.19
CA MET A 1 -39.75 -22.40 18.94
C MET A 1 -40.52 -21.13 19.28
N ALA A 2 -39.83 -20.00 19.43
CA ALA A 2 -40.49 -18.71 19.67
C ALA A 2 -41.05 -18.20 18.34
N THR A 3 -42.37 -18.11 18.21
CA THR A 3 -43.04 -17.56 17.03
C THR A 3 -43.59 -16.17 17.35
N CYS A 4 -43.40 -15.22 16.45
CA CYS A 4 -43.90 -13.85 16.66
C CYS A 4 -44.50 -13.27 15.36
N SER A 5 -45.34 -12.24 15.49
CA SER A 5 -45.89 -11.59 14.31
C SER A 5 -44.82 -10.77 13.59
N ILE A 6 -44.97 -10.56 12.27
CA ILE A 6 -44.03 -9.79 11.45
C ILE A 6 -43.80 -8.38 12.03
N ALA A 7 -44.84 -7.76 12.57
CA ALA A 7 -44.74 -6.43 13.19
C ALA A 7 -43.93 -6.44 14.50
N ALA A 8 -44.08 -7.50 15.32
CA ALA A 8 -43.29 -7.68 16.53
C ALA A 8 -41.81 -7.97 16.19
N TYR A 9 -41.56 -8.77 15.15
CA TYR A 9 -40.21 -9.04 14.64
C TYR A 9 -39.52 -7.79 14.11
N ALA A 10 -40.23 -6.96 13.34
CA ALA A 10 -39.72 -5.68 12.83
C ALA A 10 -39.28 -4.74 13.98
N LYS A 11 -40.11 -4.64 15.02
CA LYS A 11 -39.83 -3.83 16.22
C LYS A 11 -38.60 -4.34 16.98
N ARG A 12 -38.41 -5.66 17.08
CA ARG A 12 -37.24 -6.28 17.73
C ARG A 12 -35.93 -5.96 17.02
N HIS A 13 -35.97 -5.86 15.69
CA HIS A 13 -34.83 -5.49 14.85
C HIS A 13 -34.70 -3.98 14.59
N GLY A 14 -35.53 -3.15 15.23
CA GLY A 14 -35.46 -1.69 15.13
C GLY A 14 -35.87 -1.12 13.76
N VAL A 15 -36.59 -1.89 12.94
CA VAL A 15 -36.97 -1.50 11.57
C VAL A 15 -38.48 -1.27 11.41
N SER A 16 -38.85 -0.58 10.33
CA SER A 16 -40.25 -0.36 9.97
C SER A 16 -40.94 -1.65 9.46
N LYS A 17 -42.28 -1.72 9.61
CA LYS A 17 -43.10 -2.84 9.10
C LYS A 17 -42.94 -3.04 7.58
N GLN A 18 -42.68 -1.97 6.82
CA GLN A 18 -42.43 -2.05 5.37
C GLN A 18 -41.08 -2.72 5.07
N ALA A 19 -40.04 -2.46 5.87
CA ALA A 19 -38.75 -3.14 5.73
C ALA A 19 -38.86 -4.64 6.00
N ALA A 20 -39.61 -5.03 7.04
CA ALA A 20 -39.93 -6.44 7.30
C ALA A 20 -40.77 -7.09 6.19
N GLY A 21 -41.62 -6.31 5.51
CA GLY A 21 -42.31 -6.76 4.29
C GLY A 21 -41.34 -7.10 3.15
N LYS A 22 -40.30 -6.29 2.94
CA LYS A 22 -39.23 -6.57 1.96
C LYS A 22 -38.43 -7.83 2.34
N TRP A 23 -38.24 -8.08 3.62
CA TRP A 23 -37.59 -9.31 4.10
C TRP A 23 -38.44 -10.56 3.83
N LYS A 24 -39.76 -10.45 3.98
CA LYS A 24 -40.69 -11.52 3.58
C LYS A 24 -40.62 -11.80 2.08
N THR A 25 -40.64 -10.77 1.23
CA THR A 25 -40.57 -10.96 -0.24
C THR A 25 -39.23 -11.50 -0.72
N ARG A 26 -38.13 -11.18 -0.01
CA ARG A 26 -36.79 -11.70 -0.31
C ARG A 26 -36.55 -13.13 0.21
N GLY A 27 -37.51 -13.72 0.93
CA GLY A 27 -37.39 -15.10 1.44
C GLY A 27 -36.43 -15.29 2.62
N VAL A 28 -35.94 -14.20 3.22
CA VAL A 28 -34.99 -14.26 4.35
C VAL A 28 -35.66 -14.54 5.70
N LEU A 29 -36.99 -14.50 5.77
CA LEU A 29 -37.77 -14.85 6.97
C LEU A 29 -38.29 -16.28 6.88
N ALA A 30 -38.16 -17.04 7.96
CA ALA A 30 -38.78 -18.33 8.15
C ALA A 30 -40.16 -18.16 8.81
N PHE A 31 -41.15 -18.89 8.29
CA PHE A 31 -42.51 -18.87 8.81
C PHE A 31 -42.90 -20.26 9.30
N SER A 32 -43.54 -20.29 10.46
CA SER A 32 -44.24 -21.45 10.98
C SER A 32 -45.74 -21.12 10.97
N GLY A 33 -46.41 -21.51 9.89
CA GLY A 33 -47.77 -21.06 9.57
C GLY A 33 -47.82 -19.57 9.24
N ASP A 34 -48.68 -18.81 9.92
CA ASP A 34 -48.84 -17.35 9.71
C ASP A 34 -47.91 -16.50 10.60
N MET A 35 -47.07 -17.14 11.42
CA MET A 35 -46.18 -16.48 12.37
C MET A 35 -44.71 -16.67 11.97
N VAL A 36 -43.88 -15.66 12.23
CA VAL A 36 -42.44 -15.70 11.96
C VAL A 36 -41.78 -16.59 13.01
N ASP A 37 -41.08 -17.62 12.56
CA ASP A 37 -40.17 -18.39 13.41
C ASP A 37 -38.94 -17.53 13.66
N VAL A 38 -38.80 -17.05 14.89
CA VAL A 38 -37.79 -16.06 15.27
C VAL A 38 -36.39 -16.63 15.10
N GLU A 39 -36.17 -17.87 15.49
CA GLU A 39 -34.84 -18.47 15.55
C GLU A 39 -34.34 -18.86 14.15
N ALA A 40 -35.22 -19.44 13.33
CA ALA A 40 -34.90 -19.75 11.95
C ALA A 40 -34.77 -18.49 11.08
N SER A 41 -35.54 -17.43 11.36
CA SER A 41 -35.41 -16.13 10.69
C SER A 41 -34.14 -15.38 11.10
N ASP A 42 -33.80 -15.37 12.39
CA ASP A 42 -32.58 -14.73 12.90
C ASP A 42 -31.31 -15.41 12.31
N ARG A 43 -31.36 -16.72 12.05
CA ARG A 43 -30.27 -17.45 11.37
C ARG A 43 -30.13 -17.03 9.91
N ARG A 44 -31.22 -17.10 9.13
CA ARG A 44 -31.22 -16.70 7.71
C ARG A 44 -30.85 -15.24 7.50
N MET A 45 -31.21 -14.38 8.45
CA MET A 45 -30.84 -12.97 8.42
C MET A 45 -29.37 -12.71 8.73
N ARG A 46 -28.76 -13.51 9.62
CA ARG A 46 -27.30 -13.47 9.82
C ARG A 46 -26.56 -13.94 8.57
N ASP A 47 -26.99 -15.04 7.96
CA ASP A 47 -26.38 -15.56 6.73
C ASP A 47 -26.50 -14.57 5.55
N ALA A 48 -27.58 -13.79 5.51
CA ALA A 48 -27.81 -12.75 4.50
C ALA A 48 -27.17 -11.39 4.85
N GLY A 49 -26.50 -11.25 5.99
CA GLY A 49 -25.89 -9.99 6.46
C GLY A 49 -26.89 -8.85 6.69
N LEU A 50 -28.18 -9.17 6.93
CA LEU A 50 -29.28 -8.22 7.04
C LEU A 50 -29.90 -8.27 8.43
N GLY A 51 -29.87 -7.16 9.18
CA GLY A 51 -30.48 -7.07 10.51
C GLY A 51 -29.55 -6.42 11.53
N LEU A 52 -30.12 -5.94 12.65
CA LEU A 52 -29.33 -5.31 13.71
C LEU A 52 -28.90 -6.37 14.73
N PHE A 53 -27.99 -7.26 14.32
CA PHE A 53 -27.41 -8.24 15.24
C PHE A 53 -26.27 -7.59 16.01
N LYS A 54 -26.33 -7.64 17.35
CA LYS A 54 -25.19 -7.22 18.19
C LYS A 54 -23.97 -8.05 17.77
N ALA A 55 -22.94 -7.38 17.27
CA ALA A 55 -21.64 -8.00 17.03
C ALA A 55 -21.13 -8.55 18.38
N GLY A 56 -20.95 -9.88 18.45
CA GLY A 56 -20.39 -10.53 19.63
C GLY A 56 -21.26 -11.63 20.24
N GLN A 57 -21.72 -12.60 19.43
CA GLN A 57 -22.12 -13.89 19.97
C GLN A 57 -21.42 -15.00 19.17
N PRO A 58 -20.64 -15.89 19.82
CA PRO A 58 -19.83 -16.89 19.13
C PRO A 58 -20.73 -17.89 18.41
N VAL A 59 -20.30 -18.30 17.21
CA VAL A 59 -20.90 -19.43 16.52
C VAL A 59 -20.38 -20.72 17.15
N ASP A 60 -21.19 -21.34 18.01
CA ASP A 60 -21.04 -22.76 18.32
C ASP A 60 -21.50 -23.57 17.10
N GLY A 61 -20.56 -23.79 16.19
CA GLY A 61 -20.71 -24.64 15.03
C GLY A 61 -19.33 -25.17 14.67
N ALA A 62 -19.10 -26.45 14.98
CA ALA A 62 -17.87 -27.17 14.70
C ALA A 62 -17.42 -26.89 13.26
N SER A 63 -16.36 -26.09 13.14
CA SER A 63 -15.57 -25.99 11.93
C SER A 63 -14.51 -27.07 12.06
N GLU A 64 -14.45 -28.00 11.11
CA GLU A 64 -13.33 -28.92 10.97
C GLU A 64 -12.01 -28.14 11.03
N PRO A 65 -10.94 -28.71 11.60
CA PRO A 65 -9.67 -28.01 11.71
C PRO A 65 -9.17 -27.72 10.30
N VAL A 66 -9.26 -26.45 9.89
CA VAL A 66 -8.51 -25.96 8.74
C VAL A 66 -7.06 -25.97 9.19
N ASP A 67 -6.28 -26.82 8.54
CA ASP A 67 -4.84 -26.95 8.69
C ASP A 67 -4.18 -25.56 8.67
N ASP A 68 -3.54 -25.17 9.78
CA ASP A 68 -2.76 -23.93 9.97
C ASP A 68 -1.44 -24.01 9.18
N GLN A 69 -1.51 -24.40 7.91
CA GLN A 69 -0.42 -24.12 6.99
C GLN A 69 -0.44 -22.63 6.73
N ALA A 70 0.48 -21.96 7.43
CA ALA A 70 0.93 -20.60 7.22
C ALA A 70 0.64 -20.16 5.79
N ILE A 71 -0.31 -19.23 5.64
CA ILE A 71 -0.49 -18.50 4.39
C ILE A 71 0.90 -17.96 4.04
N PRO A 72 1.51 -18.39 2.91
CA PRO A 72 2.76 -17.82 2.49
C PRO A 72 2.53 -16.31 2.32
N VAL A 73 3.25 -15.51 3.11
CA VAL A 73 3.25 -14.04 3.01
C VAL A 73 3.78 -13.53 1.66
N ASP A 74 4.21 -14.44 0.78
CA ASP A 74 4.63 -14.19 -0.61
C ASP A 74 3.52 -14.36 -1.66
N ALA A 75 2.25 -14.51 -1.26
CA ALA A 75 1.12 -14.57 -2.19
C ALA A 75 0.23 -13.30 -2.15
N PHE A 76 0.83 -12.13 -1.88
CA PHE A 76 0.34 -10.95 -2.58
C PHE A 76 0.74 -11.13 -4.04
N ASP A 77 -0.15 -11.73 -4.82
CA ASP A 77 -0.10 -11.59 -6.25
C ASP A 77 -0.21 -10.09 -6.56
N GLU A 78 0.95 -9.46 -6.80
CA GLU A 78 1.06 -8.06 -7.19
C GLU A 78 0.24 -7.76 -8.46
N THR A 79 -0.17 -8.82 -9.18
CA THR A 79 -1.02 -8.73 -10.38
C THR A 79 -2.52 -8.88 -10.10
N ALA A 80 -2.95 -9.20 -8.87
CA ALA A 80 -4.37 -9.46 -8.54
C ALA A 80 -5.08 -8.31 -7.82
N VAL A 81 -4.38 -7.22 -7.49
CA VAL A 81 -5.05 -5.92 -7.58
C VAL A 81 -4.92 -5.56 -9.04
N ASP A 82 -6.03 -5.49 -9.75
CA ASP A 82 -6.10 -4.93 -11.11
C ASP A 82 -5.82 -3.41 -11.05
N THR A 83 -4.67 -3.02 -10.48
CA THR A 83 -4.02 -1.72 -10.67
C THR A 83 -3.65 -1.53 -12.12
N ALA A 84 -3.52 -2.62 -12.89
CA ALA A 84 -3.39 -2.62 -14.35
C ALA A 84 -4.60 -2.00 -15.07
N ASN A 85 -5.72 -1.76 -14.38
CA ASN A 85 -6.90 -1.10 -14.95
C ASN A 85 -7.33 0.15 -14.16
N LEU A 86 -6.36 0.79 -13.51
CA LEU A 86 -6.32 2.25 -13.47
C LEU A 86 -5.48 2.64 -14.69
N GLY A 87 -6.07 2.55 -15.89
CA GLY A 87 -5.62 3.37 -17.00
C GLY A 87 -5.27 4.75 -16.46
N GLY A 88 -4.15 5.32 -16.91
CA GLY A 88 -3.60 6.56 -16.36
C GLY A 88 -4.71 7.58 -16.13
N ILE A 89 -4.56 8.51 -15.18
CA ILE A 89 -5.62 9.44 -14.75
C ILE A 89 -6.44 9.98 -15.94
N ASP A 90 -5.78 10.26 -17.07
CA ASP A 90 -6.37 10.67 -18.34
C ASP A 90 -7.36 9.67 -18.98
N GLU A 91 -7.06 8.37 -19.00
CA GLU A 91 -7.95 7.31 -19.50
C GLU A 91 -9.17 7.14 -18.59
N PHE A 92 -8.98 7.19 -17.28
CA PHE A 92 -10.07 7.16 -16.32
C PHE A 92 -11.00 8.38 -16.49
N LEU A 93 -10.44 9.58 -16.64
CA LEU A 93 -11.19 10.81 -16.88
C LEU A 93 -11.93 10.78 -18.23
N ALA A 94 -11.28 10.24 -19.28
CA ALA A 94 -11.91 10.07 -20.59
C ALA A 94 -13.11 9.11 -20.51
N GLY A 95 -12.99 8.00 -19.77
CA GLY A 95 -14.08 7.07 -19.50
C GLY A 95 -15.26 7.72 -18.78
N LEU A 96 -15.00 8.56 -17.76
CA LEU A 96 -16.05 9.31 -17.06
C LEU A 96 -16.76 10.30 -17.98
N ASN A 97 -16.03 11.06 -18.80
CA ASN A 97 -16.60 12.00 -19.77
C ASN A 97 -17.43 11.31 -20.85
N ALA A 98 -17.07 10.07 -21.22
CA ALA A 98 -17.83 9.22 -22.14
C ALA A 98 -19.04 8.53 -21.48
N GLY A 99 -19.27 8.74 -20.18
CA GLY A 99 -20.39 8.15 -19.44
C GLY A 99 -20.18 6.70 -18.98
N HIS A 100 -18.94 6.22 -19.01
CA HIS A 100 -18.57 4.90 -18.49
C HIS A 100 -18.36 4.98 -16.97
N TYR A 101 -19.43 4.71 -16.22
CA TYR A 101 -19.39 4.68 -14.76
C TYR A 101 -19.32 3.25 -14.24
N ARG A 102 -18.53 3.05 -13.18
CA ARG A 102 -18.53 1.79 -12.42
C ARG A 102 -19.77 1.71 -11.52
N SER A 103 -20.15 0.49 -11.14
CA SER A 103 -21.25 0.30 -10.19
C SER A 103 -20.92 0.97 -8.85
N GLN A 104 -21.94 1.38 -8.08
CA GLN A 104 -21.73 2.04 -6.80
C GLN A 104 -20.93 1.17 -5.82
N VAL A 105 -21.16 -0.14 -5.84
CA VAL A 105 -20.46 -1.10 -4.97
C VAL A 105 -18.99 -1.19 -5.38
N ASP A 106 -18.69 -1.25 -6.67
CA ASP A 106 -17.31 -1.35 -7.15
C ASP A 106 -16.55 -0.04 -6.94
N ALA A 107 -17.20 1.10 -7.18
CA ALA A 107 -16.63 2.41 -6.89
C ALA A 107 -16.29 2.56 -5.40
N GLN A 108 -17.17 2.09 -4.50
CA GLN A 108 -16.92 2.13 -3.07
C GLN A 108 -15.75 1.22 -2.68
N ARG A 109 -15.65 0.00 -3.24
CA ARG A 109 -14.51 -0.90 -2.99
C ARG A 109 -13.19 -0.29 -3.42
N ILE A 110 -13.12 0.26 -4.64
CA ILE A 110 -11.91 0.90 -5.16
C ILE A 110 -11.50 2.06 -4.27
N LYS A 111 -12.46 2.90 -3.87
CA LYS A 111 -12.20 4.04 -2.97
C LYS A 111 -11.58 3.59 -1.65
N GLU A 112 -12.16 2.59 -0.99
CA GLU A 112 -11.66 2.11 0.31
C GLU A 112 -10.27 1.47 0.16
N ASN A 113 -10.04 0.70 -0.91
CA ASN A 113 -8.73 0.10 -1.17
C ASN A 113 -7.65 1.16 -1.42
N VAL A 114 -7.94 2.18 -2.23
CA VAL A 114 -7.02 3.30 -2.50
C VAL A 114 -6.76 4.12 -1.23
N LEU A 115 -7.78 4.32 -0.40
CA LEU A 115 -7.64 5.01 0.88
C LEU A 115 -6.72 4.22 1.82
N ALA A 116 -6.90 2.90 1.92
CA ALA A 116 -6.04 2.02 2.71
C ALA A 116 -4.58 2.05 2.21
N ALA A 117 -4.37 1.97 0.88
CA ALA A 117 -3.04 2.07 0.28
C ALA A 117 -2.37 3.43 0.58
N ARG A 118 -3.13 4.53 0.50
CA ARG A 118 -2.63 5.86 0.85
C ARG A 118 -2.24 5.97 2.32
N HIS A 119 -3.05 5.41 3.22
CA HIS A 119 -2.70 5.37 4.65
C HIS A 119 -1.43 4.56 4.89
N LEU A 120 -1.29 3.41 4.26
CA LEU A 120 -0.08 2.61 4.37
C LEU A 120 1.15 3.39 3.85
N MET A 121 1.05 4.05 2.71
CA MET A 121 2.14 4.89 2.19
C MET A 121 2.52 6.02 3.15
N ASN A 122 1.54 6.67 3.79
CA ASN A 122 1.81 7.70 4.79
C ASN A 122 2.49 7.12 6.04
N LEU A 123 2.04 5.96 6.52
CA LEU A 123 2.67 5.28 7.66
C LEU A 123 4.13 4.92 7.34
N ARG A 124 4.43 4.42 6.14
CA ARG A 124 5.82 4.14 5.72
C ARG A 124 6.67 5.41 5.63
N LYS A 125 6.10 6.53 5.17
CA LYS A 125 6.77 7.84 5.19
C LYS A 125 7.07 8.30 6.62
N GLU A 126 6.09 8.19 7.52
CA GLU A 126 6.24 8.56 8.93
C GLU A 126 7.25 7.65 9.66
N ALA A 127 7.29 6.38 9.30
CA ALA A 127 8.31 5.42 9.77
C ALA A 127 9.72 5.71 9.22
N GLY A 128 9.85 6.61 8.24
CA GLY A 128 11.13 6.97 7.62
C GLY A 128 11.64 5.98 6.58
N GLU A 129 10.79 5.05 6.12
CA GLU A 129 11.13 4.04 5.11
C GLU A 129 11.15 4.60 3.68
N LEU A 130 10.43 5.70 3.44
CA LEU A 130 10.26 6.31 2.12
C LEU A 130 10.89 7.71 2.08
N ILE A 131 11.67 7.97 1.04
CA ILE A 131 12.21 9.29 0.72
C ILE A 131 11.79 9.70 -0.70
N GLU A 132 11.61 11.00 -0.91
CA GLU A 132 11.39 11.55 -2.25
C GLU A 132 12.66 11.42 -3.09
N VAL A 133 12.51 10.90 -4.31
CA VAL A 133 13.64 10.63 -5.22
C VAL A 133 14.44 11.89 -5.50
N ASP A 134 13.78 13.02 -5.78
CA ASP A 134 14.45 14.30 -6.03
C ASP A 134 15.27 14.77 -4.82
N ARG A 135 14.75 14.55 -3.61
CA ARG A 135 15.45 14.89 -2.36
C ARG A 135 16.66 13.99 -2.15
N ALA A 136 16.52 12.68 -2.38
CA ALA A 136 17.64 11.75 -2.31
C ALA A 136 18.71 12.11 -3.34
N ALA A 137 18.33 12.34 -4.60
CA ALA A 137 19.23 12.73 -5.67
C ALA A 137 19.98 14.03 -5.35
N ALA A 138 19.29 15.06 -4.85
CA ALA A 138 19.93 16.31 -4.43
C ALA A 138 20.96 16.09 -3.30
N GLN A 139 20.65 15.22 -2.34
CA GLN A 139 21.56 14.89 -1.25
C GLN A 139 22.78 14.10 -1.74
N PHE A 140 22.59 13.13 -2.64
CA PHE A 140 23.69 12.39 -3.26
C PHE A 140 24.59 13.29 -4.10
N PHE A 141 24.00 14.18 -4.90
CA PHE A 141 24.75 15.13 -5.71
C PHE A 141 25.60 16.07 -4.83
N LYS A 142 25.02 16.56 -3.72
CA LYS A 142 25.75 17.35 -2.73
C LYS A 142 26.94 16.58 -2.15
N LEU A 143 26.74 15.33 -1.71
CA LEU A 143 27.82 14.50 -1.16
C LEU A 143 28.91 14.19 -2.20
N ALA A 144 28.52 13.89 -3.43
CA ALA A 144 29.46 13.64 -4.52
C ALA A 144 30.30 14.89 -4.83
N ARG A 145 29.67 16.08 -4.80
CA ARG A 145 30.38 17.35 -4.95
C ARG A 145 31.37 17.59 -3.81
N GLU A 146 30.95 17.41 -2.56
CA GLU A 146 31.83 17.55 -1.39
C GLU A 146 33.02 16.59 -1.48
N ALA A 147 32.81 15.36 -1.93
CA ALA A 147 33.87 14.40 -2.18
C ALA A 147 34.83 14.88 -3.29
N ARG A 148 34.30 15.39 -4.41
CA ARG A 148 35.12 15.96 -5.50
C ARG A 148 35.98 17.12 -5.02
N ASP A 149 35.38 18.07 -4.28
CA ASP A 149 36.08 19.25 -3.76
C ASP A 149 37.17 18.84 -2.74
N ALA A 150 36.92 17.82 -1.92
CA ALA A 150 37.92 17.24 -1.03
C ALA A 150 39.10 16.63 -1.79
N TRP A 151 38.85 15.89 -2.88
CA TRP A 151 39.89 15.34 -3.74
C TRP A 151 40.69 16.43 -4.47
N MET A 152 40.06 17.51 -4.92
CA MET A 152 40.75 18.62 -5.60
C MET A 152 41.73 19.35 -4.68
N THR A 153 41.44 19.42 -3.38
CA THR A 153 42.32 20.07 -2.38
C THR A 153 43.32 19.10 -1.75
N TRP A 154 43.15 17.80 -1.95
CA TRP A 154 43.97 16.76 -1.33
C TRP A 154 45.46 16.77 -1.77
N PRO A 155 45.82 16.91 -3.06
CA PRO A 155 47.22 16.98 -3.49
C PRO A 155 48.01 18.11 -2.83
N ALA A 156 47.40 19.29 -2.66
CA ALA A 156 48.06 20.42 -2.02
C ALA A 156 48.30 20.18 -0.52
N ARG A 157 47.47 19.37 0.14
CA ARG A 157 47.59 19.04 1.55
C ARG A 157 48.55 17.88 1.81
N VAL A 158 48.49 16.82 1.00
CA VAL A 158 49.24 15.58 1.23
C VAL A 158 50.53 15.53 0.42
N GLY A 159 50.59 16.19 -0.74
CA GLY A 159 51.77 16.18 -1.59
C GLY A 159 53.05 16.64 -0.91
N PRO A 160 53.06 17.74 -0.12
CA PRO A 160 54.25 18.15 0.62
C PRO A 160 54.67 17.16 1.71
N LEU A 161 53.70 16.55 2.39
CA LEU A 161 53.97 15.53 3.42
C LEU A 161 54.58 14.28 2.79
N LEU A 162 54.01 13.82 1.68
CA LEU A 162 54.50 12.66 0.94
C LEU A 162 55.89 12.91 0.34
N ALA A 163 56.16 14.11 -0.16
CA ALA A 163 57.47 14.49 -0.66
C ALA A 163 58.52 14.48 0.45
N ALA A 164 58.19 14.96 1.65
CA ALA A 164 59.07 14.92 2.80
C ALA A 164 59.38 13.47 3.24
N ASP A 165 58.37 12.60 3.27
CA ASP A 165 58.52 11.19 3.64
C ASP A 165 59.42 10.41 2.66
N LEU A 166 59.34 10.74 1.36
CA LEU A 166 60.09 10.08 0.30
C LEU A 166 61.42 10.76 -0.04
N GLY A 167 61.72 11.93 0.55
CA GLY A 167 62.88 12.74 0.20
C GLY A 167 62.87 13.27 -1.24
N ALA A 168 61.68 13.47 -1.81
CA ALA A 168 61.47 13.91 -3.19
C ALA A 168 61.23 15.43 -3.28
N ASP A 169 61.31 15.98 -4.49
CA ASP A 169 60.95 17.37 -4.72
C ASP A 169 59.45 17.61 -4.50
N THR A 170 59.13 18.59 -3.65
CA THR A 170 57.75 18.88 -3.25
C THR A 170 56.90 19.37 -4.42
N ALA A 171 57.45 20.24 -5.28
CA ALA A 171 56.71 20.78 -6.41
C ALA A 171 56.36 19.66 -7.42
N ALA A 172 57.33 18.82 -7.76
CA ALA A 172 57.15 17.70 -8.67
C ALA A 172 56.11 16.68 -8.16
N VAL A 173 56.11 16.36 -6.85
CA VAL A 173 55.14 15.43 -6.27
C VAL A 173 53.72 16.01 -6.28
N VAL A 174 53.54 17.28 -5.89
CA VAL A 174 52.23 17.93 -5.90
C VAL A 174 51.68 18.04 -7.32
N GLU A 175 52.51 18.38 -8.30
CA GLU A 175 52.12 18.44 -9.71
C GLU A 175 51.69 17.07 -10.25
N ALA A 176 52.48 16.02 -9.96
CA ALA A 176 52.14 14.66 -10.36
C ALA A 176 50.81 14.19 -9.75
N LEU A 177 50.60 14.42 -8.45
CA LEU A 177 49.36 14.07 -7.77
C LEU A 177 48.15 14.83 -8.33
N ASN A 178 48.29 16.13 -8.61
CA ASN A 178 47.21 16.92 -9.21
C ASN A 178 46.74 16.33 -10.53
N ARG A 179 47.68 15.96 -11.42
CA ARG A 179 47.38 15.34 -12.71
C ARG A 179 46.62 14.01 -12.55
N TYR A 180 47.14 13.08 -11.73
CA TYR A 180 46.50 11.77 -11.56
C TYR A 180 45.15 11.84 -10.84
N VAL A 181 44.99 12.77 -9.89
CA VAL A 181 43.70 12.98 -9.23
C VAL A 181 42.67 13.54 -10.21
N GLN A 182 43.05 14.48 -11.08
CA GLN A 182 42.13 15.01 -12.11
C GLN A 182 41.70 13.93 -13.10
N GLU A 183 42.65 13.14 -13.63
CA GLU A 183 42.37 12.01 -14.52
C GLU A 183 41.43 10.99 -13.86
N GLN A 184 41.64 10.70 -12.57
CA GLN A 184 40.77 9.81 -11.80
C GLN A 184 39.35 10.38 -11.65
N LEU A 185 39.22 11.66 -11.34
CA LEU A 185 37.94 12.32 -11.17
C LEU A 185 37.14 12.39 -12.49
N GLU A 186 37.83 12.59 -13.61
CA GLU A 186 37.24 12.54 -14.96
C GLU A 186 36.71 11.14 -15.26
N ARG A 187 37.52 10.11 -15.06
CA ARG A 187 37.12 8.70 -15.25
C ARG A 187 35.93 8.26 -14.40
N ILE A 188 35.78 8.79 -13.19
CA ILE A 188 34.62 8.52 -12.33
C ILE A 188 33.37 9.23 -12.87
N GLY A 189 33.54 10.46 -13.38
CA GLY A 189 32.43 11.27 -13.90
C GLY A 189 31.82 10.76 -15.21
N GLU A 190 32.57 9.98 -16.00
CA GLU A 190 32.11 9.42 -17.28
C GLU A 190 31.14 8.24 -17.15
N LYS A 191 31.02 7.63 -15.96
CA LYS A 191 30.15 6.48 -15.75
C LYS A 191 28.70 6.94 -15.57
N GLU A 192 27.83 6.57 -16.51
CA GLU A 192 26.39 6.69 -16.32
C GLU A 192 25.93 5.64 -15.29
N PRO A 193 25.06 6.03 -14.35
CA PRO A 193 24.45 5.05 -13.46
C PRO A 193 23.55 4.12 -14.28
N ASP A 194 23.89 2.84 -14.29
CA ASP A 194 23.03 1.79 -14.84
C ASP A 194 22.02 1.40 -13.76
N PHE A 195 20.74 1.64 -14.04
CA PHE A 195 19.62 1.27 -13.16
C PHE A 195 18.87 0.04 -13.69
N ASP A 196 19.34 -0.57 -14.78
CA ASP A 196 18.73 -1.73 -15.44
C ASP A 196 19.43 -3.06 -15.05
N GLU A 197 20.47 -3.02 -14.21
CA GLU A 197 21.06 -4.23 -13.61
C GLU A 197 20.19 -4.77 -12.46
N GLU A 198 19.20 -5.61 -12.81
CA GLU A 198 18.57 -6.60 -11.92
C GLU A 198 19.11 -8.02 -12.15
#